data_AF-A0A519FH77-F1
#
_entry.id   AF-A0A519FH77-F1
#
_cell.length_a   1.000
_cell.length_b   1.000
_cell.length_c   1.000
_cell.angle_alpha   90.00
_cell.angle_beta   90.00
_cell.angle_gamma   90.00
#
_symmetry.space_group_name_H-M   'P 1'
#
loop_
_entity.id
_entity.type
_entity.pdbx_description
1 polymer ?
#
loop_
_entity_poly.entity_id
_entity_poly.type
_entity_poly.pdbx_seq_one_letter_code
_entity_poly.pdbx_strand_id
1 'polypeptide(L)' 'MALAWTLRDPRVTSALIGASRPEQIIENVGALDNLEFSQEELAEIDRFAVEGGINLWEKPSSAE' A
#
# COMPACT_ATOMS: atom_id res chain seq x y z
N MET A 1 -3.14 7.60 1.10
CA MET A 1 -1.70 7.36 1.34
C MET A 1 -1.29 5.90 1.14
N ALA A 2 -1.84 4.91 1.85
CA ALA A 2 -1.38 3.52 1.74
C ALA A 2 -1.43 2.97 0.29
N LEU A 3 -2.53 3.20 -0.44
CA LEU A 3 -2.64 2.81 -1.85
C LEU A 3 -1.62 3.53 -2.74
N ALA A 4 -1.42 4.84 -2.53
CA ALA A 4 -0.41 5.61 -3.24
C ALA A 4 1.01 5.08 -2.97
N TRP A 5 1.31 4.74 -1.72
CA TRP A 5 2.58 4.14 -1.34
C TRP A 5 2.77 2.78 -2.02
N THR A 6 1.75 1.91 -2.03
CA THR A 6 1.80 0.60 -2.72
C THR A 6 2.04 0.75 -4.22
N LEU A 7 1.39 1.73 -4.86
CA LEU A 7 1.45 1.98 -6.30
C LEU A 7 2.63 2.88 -6.73
N ARG A 8 3.42 3.41 -5.80
CA ARG A 8 4.56 4.29 -6.11
C ARG A 8 5.67 3.58 -6.89
N ASP A 9 5.82 2.27 -6.66
CA ASP A 9 6.87 1.47 -7.27
C ASP A 9 6.40 0.98 -8.65
N PRO A 10 7.10 1.31 -9.74
CA PRO A 10 6.68 0.94 -11.09
C PRO A 10 6.65 -0.58 -11.34
N ARG A 11 7.23 -1.39 -10.45
CA ARG A 11 7.15 -2.86 -10.51
C ARG A 11 5.81 -3.41 -10.01
N VAL A 12 5.03 -2.61 -9.27
CA VAL A 12 3.71 -2.98 -8.77
C VAL A 12 2.65 -2.55 -9.78
N THR A 13 2.10 -3.50 -10.53
CA THR A 13 1.13 -3.20 -11.61
C THR A 13 -0.23 -2.72 -11.08
N SER A 14 -0.67 -3.22 -9.93
CA SER A 14 -1.99 -2.94 -9.36
C SER A 14 -2.06 -3.24 -7.87
N ALA A 15 -3.02 -2.62 -7.17
CA ALA A 15 -3.37 -2.90 -5.79
C ALA A 15 -4.79 -3.49 -5.73
N LEU A 16 -4.93 -4.70 -5.20
CA LEU A 16 -6.23 -5.35 -5.02
C LEU A 16 -6.89 -4.83 -3.73
N ILE A 17 -8.03 -4.18 -3.87
CA ILE A 17 -8.74 -3.54 -2.75
C ILE A 17 -10.11 -4.16 -2.50
N GLY A 18 -10.54 -4.15 -1.25
CA GLY A 18 -11.93 -4.42 -0.86
C GLY A 18 -12.69 -3.12 -0.56
N ALA A 19 -14.00 -3.14 -0.76
CA ALA A 19 -14.90 -2.06 -0.36
C ALA A 19 -16.25 -2.64 0.08
N SER A 20 -16.81 -2.11 1.17
CA SER A 20 -18.14 -2.46 1.68
C SER A 20 -19.22 -1.44 1.30
N ARG A 21 -18.82 -0.29 0.76
CA ARG A 21 -19.73 0.75 0.25
C ARG A 21 -19.14 1.47 -0.98
N PRO A 22 -19.96 2.00 -1.89
CA PRO A 22 -19.48 2.66 -3.11
C PRO A 22 -18.55 3.85 -2.86
N GLU A 23 -18.75 4.61 -1.78
CA GLU A 23 -17.97 5.81 -1.49
C GLU A 23 -16.49 5.51 -1.24
N GLN A 24 -16.19 4.30 -0.74
CA GLN A 24 -14.80 3.87 -0.56
C GLN A 24 -14.06 3.70 -1.88
N ILE A 25 -14.76 3.36 -2.97
CA ILE A 25 -14.14 3.27 -4.29
C ILE A 25 -13.68 4.65 -4.73
N ILE A 26 -14.53 5.67 -4.54
CA ILE A 26 -14.20 7.06 -4.88
C ILE A 26 -13.00 7.54 -4.05
N GLU A 27 -13.02 7.29 -2.74
CA GLU A 27 -11.90 7.62 -1.84
C GLU A 27 -10.60 6.90 -2.23
N ASN A 28 -10.67 5.60 -2.53
CA ASN A 28 -9.51 4.78 -2.89
C ASN A 28 -8.90 5.20 -4.23
N VAL A 29 -9.74 5.54 -5.22
CA VAL A 29 -9.27 6.05 -6.52
C VAL A 29 -8.60 7.41 -6.37
N GLY A 30 -9.04 8.26 -5.44
CA GLY A 30 -8.39 9.53 -5.12
C GLY A 30 -6.92 9.39 -4.69
N ALA A 31 -6.45 8.20 -4.32
CA ALA A 31 -5.02 7.97 -4.07
C ALA A 31 -4.14 8.20 -5.32
N LEU A 32 -4.70 8.12 -6.52
CA LEU A 32 -3.98 8.36 -7.77
C LEU A 32 -3.64 9.84 -8.00
N ASP A 33 -4.28 10.76 -7.27
CA ASP A 33 -4.02 12.19 -7.40
C ASP A 33 -2.61 12.58 -6.92
N ASN A 34 -1.98 11.75 -6.08
CA ASN A 34 -0.58 11.91 -5.69
C ASN A 34 0.08 10.56 -5.37
N LEU A 35 0.98 10.11 -6.24
CA LEU A 35 1.80 8.92 -6.06
C LEU A 35 3.25 9.23 -5.66
N GLU A 36 3.62 10.50 -5.62
CA GLU A 36 4.97 10.94 -5.31
C GLU A 36 5.17 11.04 -3.80
N PHE A 37 6.34 10.59 -3.36
CA PHE A 37 6.80 10.73 -1.98
C PHE A 37 8.21 11.32 -2.02
N SER A 38 8.46 12.30 -1.16
CA SER A 38 9.82 12.77 -0.88
C SER A 38 10.65 11.69 -0.19
N GLN A 39 11.96 11.83 -0.25
CA GLN A 39 12.86 10.89 0.41
C GLN A 39 12.71 10.95 1.93
N GLU A 40 12.40 12.13 2.47
CA GLU A 40 12.13 12.34 3.89
C GLU A 40 10.85 11.60 4.31
N GLU A 41 9.77 11.68 3.54
CA GLU A 41 8.54 10.93 3.82
C GLU A 41 8.77 9.43 3.78
N LEU A 42 9.51 8.93 2.78
CA LEU A 42 9.85 7.52 2.69
C LEU A 42 10.69 7.06 3.89
N ALA A 43 11.66 7.86 4.31
CA ALA A 43 12.49 7.57 5.48
C ALA A 43 11.69 7.53 6.79
N GLU A 44 10.69 8.42 6.94
CA GLU A 44 9.78 8.38 8.09
C GLU A 44 8.87 7.15 8.04
N ILE A 45 8.34 6.79 6.85
CA ILE A 45 7.54 5.57 6.69
C ILE A 45 8.37 4.35 7.06
N ASP A 46 9.59 4.21 6.54
CA ASP A 46 10.47 3.07 6.85
C ASP A 46 10.82 2.98 8.34
N ARG A 47 10.89 4.12 9.05
CA ARG A 47 11.13 4.16 10.49
C ARG A 47 9.96 3.58 11.29
N PHE A 48 8.72 3.86 10.89
CA PHE A 48 7.54 3.54 11.69
C PHE A 48 6.76 2.31 11.18
N ALA A 49 6.76 2.05 9.88
CA ALA A 49 6.04 0.96 9.24
C ALA A 49 6.84 -0.36 9.29
N VAL A 50 7.08 -0.84 10.51
CA VAL A 50 7.73 -2.13 10.77
C VAL A 50 6.74 -3.30 10.66
N GLU A 51 7.25 -4.53 10.62
CA GLU A 51 6.42 -5.75 10.56
C GLU A 51 5.39 -5.78 11.71
N GLY A 52 4.12 -5.97 11.35
CA GLY A 52 2.98 -5.91 12.26
C GLY A 52 2.44 -7.27 12.70
N GLY A 53 2.96 -8.38 12.17
CA GLY A 53 2.49 -9.73 12.46
C GLY A 53 1.10 -10.02 11.86
N ILE A 54 0.71 -9.29 10.82
CA ILE A 54 -0.63 -9.37 10.20
C ILE A 54 -0.66 -10.19 8.90
N ASN A 55 0.49 -10.70 8.43
CA ASN A 55 0.55 -11.55 7.25
C ASN A 55 0.07 -12.98 7.54
N LEU A 56 -1.25 -13.20 7.46
CA LEU A 56 -1.87 -14.52 7.65
C LEU A 56 -1.43 -15.56 6.60
N TRP A 57 -0.85 -15.12 5.48
CA TRP A 57 -0.36 -15.95 4.38
C TRP A 57 1.16 -16.02 4.32
N GLU A 58 1.87 -15.74 5.42
CA GLU A 58 3.33 -15.85 5.48
C GLU A 58 3.82 -17.23 5.04
N LYS A 59 3.29 -18.31 5.63
CA LYS A 59 3.69 -19.70 5.30
C LYS A 59 3.61 -20.04 3.81
N PRO A 60 2.48 -19.83 3.10
CA PRO A 60 2.42 -20.14 1.67
C PRO A 60 3.22 -19.17 0.80
N SER A 61 3.53 -17.95 1.27
CA SER A 61 4.31 -16.96 0.49
C SER A 61 5.82 -17.10 0.66
N SER A 62 6.28 -17.75 1.74
CA SER A 62 7.70 -18.01 2.02
C SER A 62 8.09 -19.49 1.86
N ALA A 63 7.19 -20.34 1.35
CA ALA A 63 7.50 -21.73 1.08
C ALA A 63 8.39 -21.83 -0.16
N GLU A 64 9.59 -22.38 0.00
CA GLU A 64 10.45 -22.85 -1.10
C GLU A 64 9.84 -24.06 -1.83
#